data_AF-A0A838DNH0-F1
#
_entry.id   AF-A0A838DNH0-F1
#
_cell.length_a   1.000
_cell.length_b   1.000
_cell.length_c   1.000
_cell.angle_alpha   90.00
_cell.angle_beta   90.00
_cell.angle_gamma   90.00
#
_symmetry.space_group_name_H-M   'P 1'
#
loop_
_entity.id
_entity.type
_entity.pdbx_description
1 polymer ?
#
loop_
_entity_poly.entity_id
_entity_poly.type
_entity_poly.pdbx_seq_one_letter_code
_entity_poly.pdbx_strand_id
1 'polypeptide(L)'
;MPFAPPPSTGSNAEILFPKDLLREAASTIFNNAMHASENHDALWNTIESWIQASAPKDTLFLLGDLVDVRSYLTNVLQPHAERLRASYDWQMSFASALMQAIDTIETTDERIAASFDGTPSPQGTPSTSHFTSHYRP
;
A
#
# COMPACT_ATOMS: atom_id res chain seq x y z
N MET A 1 23.49 34.17 39.05
CA MET A 1 22.36 33.27 38.79
C MET A 1 22.89 32.10 37.97
N PRO A 2 23.07 30.90 38.53
CA PRO A 2 23.42 29.73 37.73
C PRO A 2 22.20 29.31 36.91
N PHE A 3 22.36 29.20 35.59
CA PHE A 3 21.35 28.68 34.69
C PHE A 3 21.19 27.18 34.96
N ALA A 4 20.00 26.76 35.38
CA ALA A 4 19.65 25.35 35.35
C ALA A 4 19.56 24.90 33.88
N PRO A 5 20.16 23.76 33.49
CA PRO A 5 19.93 23.20 32.18
C PRO A 5 18.45 22.83 32.03
N PRO A 6 17.88 22.95 30.82
CA PRO A 6 16.50 22.56 30.57
C PRO A 6 16.32 21.07 30.89
N PRO A 7 15.13 20.64 31.37
CA PRO A 7 14.86 19.23 31.54
C PRO A 7 15.05 18.53 30.20
N SER A 8 15.88 17.48 30.20
CA SER A 8 15.96 16.56 29.08
C SER A 8 14.61 15.87 28.95
N THR A 9 13.73 16.43 28.13
CA THR A 9 12.57 15.69 27.62
C THR A 9 13.16 14.59 26.75
N GLY A 10 13.32 13.41 27.33
CA GLY A 10 13.78 12.23 26.60
C GLY A 10 12.89 12.05 25.38
N SER A 11 13.46 12.23 24.21
CA SER A 11 12.81 12.06 22.90
C SER A 11 12.60 10.58 22.56
N ASN A 12 12.20 9.79 23.55
CA ASN A 12 11.92 8.36 23.42
C ASN A 12 10.41 8.15 23.56
N ALA A 13 9.60 9.01 22.95
CA ALA A 13 8.22 8.63 22.65
C ALA A 13 8.33 7.50 21.62
N GLU A 14 8.34 6.26 22.11
CA GLU A 14 8.22 5.08 21.29
C GLU A 14 6.97 5.24 20.43
N ILE A 15 7.17 5.53 19.15
CA ILE A 15 6.06 5.64 18.20
C ILE A 15 5.59 4.20 17.98
N LEU A 16 4.63 3.75 18.80
CA LEU A 16 3.92 2.52 18.54
C LEU A 16 3.08 2.71 17.29
N PHE A 17 3.55 2.16 16.18
CA PHE A 17 2.75 2.05 14.96
C PHE A 17 1.66 0.98 15.19
N PRO A 18 0.37 1.33 15.09
CA PRO A 18 -0.71 0.36 15.27
C PRO A 18 -0.87 -0.49 14.01
N LYS A 19 0.09 -1.40 13.79
CA LYS A 19 0.24 -2.20 12.57
C LYS A 19 -1.02 -2.99 12.22
N ASP A 20 -1.68 -3.58 13.22
CA ASP A 20 -2.93 -4.34 13.03
C ASP A 20 -4.08 -3.46 12.52
N LEU A 21 -4.28 -2.28 13.11
CA LEU A 21 -5.33 -1.35 12.68
C LEU A 21 -5.07 -0.82 11.26
N LEU A 22 -3.80 -0.56 10.93
CA LEU A 22 -3.42 -0.13 9.58
C LEU A 22 -3.62 -1.25 8.56
N ARG A 23 -3.31 -2.51 8.93
CA ARG A 23 -3.51 -3.69 8.08
C ARG A 23 -4.99 -3.97 7.85
N GLU A 24 -5.82 -3.82 8.89
CA GLU A 24 -7.28 -3.92 8.80
C GLU A 24 -7.86 -2.82 7.89
N ALA A 25 -7.42 -1.56 8.07
CA ALA A 25 -7.84 -0.44 7.25
C ALA A 25 -7.44 -0.65 5.77
N ALA A 26 -6.20 -1.06 5.51
CA ALA A 26 -5.71 -1.36 4.16
C ALA A 26 -6.55 -2.46 3.50
N SER A 27 -6.81 -3.56 4.22
CA SER A 27 -7.63 -4.68 3.72
C SER A 27 -9.05 -4.23 3.40
N THR A 28 -9.63 -3.39 4.26
CA THR A 28 -10.98 -2.83 4.06
C THR A 28 -11.04 -1.95 2.80
N ILE A 29 -10.07 -1.05 2.62
CA ILE A 29 -9.98 -0.21 1.42
C ILE A 29 -9.84 -1.08 0.17
N PHE A 30 -8.96 -2.07 0.20
CA PHE A 30 -8.73 -2.97 -0.94
C PHE A 30 -10.01 -3.71 -1.33
N ASN A 31 -10.67 -4.37 -0.38
CA ASN A 31 -11.88 -5.15 -0.64
C ASN A 31 -13.03 -4.26 -1.14
N ASN A 32 -13.21 -3.08 -0.55
CA ASN A 32 -14.24 -2.14 -0.99
C ASN A 32 -13.97 -1.63 -2.41
N ALA A 33 -12.72 -1.30 -2.74
CA ALA A 33 -12.34 -0.85 -4.08
C ALA A 33 -12.51 -1.96 -5.12
N MET A 34 -12.12 -3.19 -4.77
CA MET A 34 -12.31 -4.38 -5.62
C MET A 34 -13.79 -4.61 -5.93
N HIS A 35 -14.65 -4.67 -4.90
CA HIS A 35 -16.10 -4.86 -5.12
C HIS A 35 -16.75 -3.70 -5.87
N ALA A 36 -16.35 -2.46 -5.58
CA ALA A 36 -16.84 -1.30 -6.32
C ALA A 36 -16.43 -1.35 -7.79
N SER A 37 -15.21 -1.80 -8.08
CA SER A 37 -14.73 -2.02 -9.45
C SER A 37 -15.50 -3.09 -10.19
N GLU A 38 -15.74 -4.24 -9.57
CA GLU A 38 -16.51 -5.34 -10.18
C GLU A 38 -17.94 -4.91 -10.50
N ASN A 39 -18.59 -4.23 -9.55
CA ASN A 39 -19.94 -3.71 -9.74
C ASN A 39 -19.98 -2.62 -10.82
N HIS A 40 -18.98 -1.73 -10.84
CA HIS A 40 -18.83 -0.72 -11.88
C HIS A 40 -18.74 -1.37 -13.27
N ASP A 41 -17.89 -2.38 -13.43
CA ASP A 41 -17.67 -3.03 -14.72
C ASP A 41 -18.96 -3.74 -15.20
N ALA A 42 -19.71 -4.38 -14.28
CA ALA A 42 -21.01 -4.98 -14.59
C ALA A 42 -22.07 -3.94 -15.02
N LEU A 43 -22.16 -2.83 -14.30
CA LEU A 43 -23.10 -1.75 -14.61
C LEU A 43 -22.72 -1.02 -15.91
N TRP A 44 -21.43 -0.78 -16.13
CA TRP A 44 -20.93 -0.15 -17.35
C TRP A 44 -21.25 -0.99 -18.59
N ASN A 45 -20.99 -2.30 -18.54
CA ASN A 45 -21.37 -3.23 -19.62
C ASN A 45 -22.87 -3.20 -19.91
N THR A 46 -23.70 -3.03 -18.88
CA THR A 46 -25.16 -2.91 -19.03
C THR A 46 -25.54 -1.61 -19.74
N ILE A 47 -24.90 -0.50 -19.37
CA ILE A 47 -25.10 0.81 -20.02
C ILE A 47 -24.67 0.75 -21.48
N GLU A 48 -23.48 0.21 -21.77
CA GLU A 48 -22.98 0.06 -23.15
C GLU A 48 -23.93 -0.79 -23.99
N SER A 49 -24.37 -1.93 -23.44
CA SER A 49 -25.33 -2.80 -24.11
C SER A 49 -26.65 -2.07 -24.40
N TRP A 50 -27.15 -1.28 -23.46
CA TRP A 50 -28.35 -0.46 -23.67
C TRP A 50 -28.13 0.63 -24.72
N ILE A 51 -26.99 1.31 -24.73
CA ILE A 51 -26.67 2.31 -25.75
C ILE A 51 -26.69 1.65 -27.14
N GLN A 52 -26.08 0.47 -27.28
CA GLN A 52 -26.02 -0.23 -28.56
C GLN A 52 -27.37 -0.78 -29.01
N ALA A 53 -28.17 -1.35 -28.09
CA ALA A 53 -29.44 -1.99 -28.41
C ALA A 53 -30.61 -1.02 -28.53
N SER A 54 -30.66 -0.02 -27.64
CA SER A 54 -31.89 0.73 -27.34
C SER A 54 -31.77 2.24 -27.49
N ALA A 55 -30.57 2.81 -27.52
CA ALA A 55 -30.47 4.25 -27.76
C ALA A 55 -31.01 4.60 -29.16
N PRO A 56 -31.69 5.77 -29.29
CA PRO A 56 -32.21 6.26 -30.55
C PRO A 56 -31.16 6.16 -31.65
N LYS A 57 -31.56 5.59 -32.79
CA LYS A 57 -30.70 5.47 -33.98
C LYS A 57 -30.76 6.73 -34.84
N ASP A 58 -31.67 7.63 -34.52
CA ASP A 58 -31.90 8.85 -35.26
C ASP A 58 -30.92 9.93 -34.82
N THR A 59 -30.53 10.76 -35.77
CA THR A 59 -29.78 11.98 -35.50
C THR A 59 -30.72 13.04 -34.94
N LEU A 60 -30.39 13.60 -33.78
CA LEU A 60 -31.12 14.73 -33.20
C LEU A 60 -30.46 16.03 -33.58
N PHE A 61 -31.26 17.05 -33.89
CA PHE A 61 -30.73 18.41 -34.05
C PHE A 61 -30.55 19.02 -32.67
N LEU A 62 -29.31 19.09 -32.19
CA LEU A 62 -28.95 19.62 -30.87
C LEU A 62 -27.91 20.72 -31.05
N LEU A 63 -28.14 21.87 -30.41
CA LEU A 63 -27.19 23.01 -30.40
C LEU A 63 -26.76 23.52 -31.80
N GLY A 64 -27.60 23.33 -32.81
CA GLY A 64 -27.32 23.78 -34.18
C GLY A 64 -26.64 22.75 -35.08
N ASP A 65 -26.43 21.51 -34.60
CA ASP A 65 -25.80 20.43 -35.37
C ASP A 65 -26.61 19.12 -35.31
N LEU A 66 -26.39 18.24 -36.29
CA LEU A 66 -26.93 16.89 -36.35
C LEU A 66 -26.07 15.96 -35.51
N VAL A 67 -26.61 15.47 -34.41
CA VAL A 67 -25.89 14.64 -33.44
C VAL A 67 -26.41 13.21 -33.49
N ASP A 68 -25.51 12.26 -33.72
CA ASP A 68 -25.77 10.83 -33.49
C ASP A 68 -25.87 10.57 -31.98
N VAL A 69 -27.06 10.17 -31.52
CA VAL A 69 -27.35 10.05 -30.08
C VAL A 69 -26.48 9.01 -29.40
N ARG A 70 -26.15 7.91 -30.10
CA ARG A 70 -25.30 6.84 -29.58
C ARG A 70 -23.89 7.36 -29.33
N SER A 71 -23.29 7.94 -30.35
CA SER A 71 -21.95 8.52 -30.28
C SER A 71 -21.88 9.62 -29.22
N TYR A 72 -22.91 10.47 -29.15
CA TYR A 72 -22.99 11.50 -28.12
C TYR A 72 -23.03 10.92 -26.70
N LEU A 73 -23.91 9.95 -26.43
CA LEU A 73 -24.00 9.32 -25.12
C LEU A 73 -22.69 8.63 -24.73
N THR A 74 -22.08 7.88 -25.65
CA THR A 74 -20.79 7.23 -25.41
C THR A 74 -19.70 8.27 -25.12
N ASN A 75 -19.59 9.32 -25.93
CA ASN A 75 -18.56 10.36 -25.77
C ASN A 75 -18.71 11.13 -24.45
N VAL A 76 -19.95 11.32 -23.97
CA VAL A 76 -20.20 11.98 -22.69
C VAL A 76 -19.90 11.04 -21.52
N LEU A 77 -20.37 9.80 -21.57
CA LEU A 77 -20.32 8.88 -20.42
C LEU A 77 -18.96 8.20 -20.23
N GLN A 78 -18.29 7.85 -21.32
CA GLN A 78 -17.06 7.04 -21.27
C GLN A 78 -15.93 7.67 -20.44
N PRO A 79 -15.62 8.99 -20.58
CA PRO A 79 -14.58 9.60 -19.76
C PRO A 79 -14.87 9.53 -18.24
N HIS A 80 -16.16 9.51 -17.86
CA HIS A 80 -16.55 9.38 -16.46
C HIS A 80 -16.38 7.94 -15.95
N ALA A 81 -16.74 6.94 -16.77
CA ALA A 81 -16.52 5.54 -16.45
C ALA A 81 -15.02 5.23 -16.28
N GLU A 82 -14.19 5.70 -17.20
CA GLU A 82 -12.73 5.55 -17.12
C GLU A 82 -12.15 6.20 -15.87
N ARG A 83 -12.62 7.40 -15.50
CA ARG A 83 -12.18 8.09 -14.29
C ARG A 83 -12.58 7.35 -13.01
N LEU A 84 -13.78 6.77 -12.96
CA LEU A 84 -14.21 5.95 -11.82
C LEU A 84 -13.34 4.71 -11.71
N ARG A 85 -13.09 4.01 -12.83
CA ARG A 85 -12.23 2.82 -12.87
C ARG A 85 -10.82 3.12 -12.36
N ALA A 86 -10.21 4.20 -12.84
CA ALA A 86 -8.90 4.66 -12.40
C ALA A 86 -8.87 5.00 -10.89
N SER A 87 -9.98 5.50 -10.33
CA SER A 87 -10.08 5.78 -8.90
C SER A 87 -10.06 4.51 -8.05
N TYR A 88 -10.73 3.44 -8.49
CA TYR A 88 -10.66 2.14 -7.81
C TYR A 88 -9.27 1.52 -7.90
N ASP A 89 -8.62 1.59 -9.06
CA ASP A 89 -7.24 1.10 -9.23
C ASP A 89 -6.25 1.83 -8.34
N TRP A 90 -6.42 3.15 -8.20
CA TRP A 90 -5.63 3.94 -7.26
C TRP A 90 -5.86 3.49 -5.81
N GLN A 91 -7.11 3.25 -5.39
CA GLN A 91 -7.42 2.78 -4.03
C GLN A 91 -6.81 1.40 -3.74
N MET A 92 -6.90 0.47 -4.69
CA MET A 92 -6.28 -0.85 -4.56
C MET A 92 -4.76 -0.73 -4.45
N SER A 93 -4.13 0.08 -5.31
CA SER A 93 -2.68 0.33 -5.29
C SER A 93 -2.22 0.99 -3.98
N PHE A 94 -2.98 1.96 -3.48
CA PHE A 94 -2.73 2.61 -2.20
C PHE A 94 -2.80 1.61 -1.04
N ALA A 95 -3.84 0.77 -0.98
CA ALA A 95 -3.98 -0.24 0.04
C ALA A 95 -2.83 -1.27 0.00
N SER A 96 -2.44 -1.72 -1.19
CA SER A 96 -1.28 -2.61 -1.37
C SER A 96 0.02 -1.97 -0.91
N ALA A 97 0.26 -0.69 -1.26
CA ALA A 97 1.44 0.03 -0.80
C ALA A 97 1.47 0.19 0.73
N LEU A 98 0.30 0.42 1.35
CA LEU A 98 0.18 0.49 2.81
C LEU A 98 0.53 -0.85 3.48
N MET A 99 0.03 -1.97 2.95
CA MET A 99 0.39 -3.30 3.46
C MET A 99 1.91 -3.56 3.34
N GLN A 100 2.51 -3.24 2.19
CA GLN A 100 3.97 -3.40 2.00
C GLN A 100 4.78 -2.53 2.97
N ALA A 101 4.32 -1.31 3.25
CA ALA A 101 4.96 -0.43 4.22
C ALA A 101 4.90 -1.02 5.64
N ILE A 102 3.76 -1.59 6.04
CA ILE A 102 3.60 -2.26 7.34
C ILE A 102 4.55 -3.46 7.44
N ASP A 103 4.61 -4.32 6.42
CA ASP A 103 5.49 -5.49 6.42
C ASP A 103 6.98 -5.09 6.48
N THR A 104 7.34 -3.97 5.84
CA THR A 104 8.69 -3.40 5.91
C THR A 104 9.03 -2.92 7.32
N ILE A 105 8.07 -2.28 8.01
CA ILE A 105 8.23 -1.85 9.40
C ILE A 105 8.41 -3.07 10.31
N GLU A 106 7.56 -4.11 10.18
CA GLU A 106 7.69 -5.35 10.96
C GLU A 106 9.05 -6.02 10.77
N THR A 107 9.48 -6.18 9.52
CA THR A 107 10.78 -6.77 9.21
C THR A 107 11.94 -5.95 9.79
N THR A 108 11.80 -4.62 9.82
CA THR A 108 12.82 -3.73 10.38
C THR A 108 12.86 -3.85 11.90
N ASP A 109 11.70 -3.85 12.57
CA ASP A 109 11.59 -4.05 14.02
C ASP A 109 12.21 -5.38 14.45
N GLU A 110 11.90 -6.48 13.73
CA GLU A 110 12.45 -7.81 14.01
C GLU A 110 13.97 -7.86 13.86
N ARG A 111 14.53 -7.23 12.81
CA ARG A 111 15.98 -7.17 12.60
C ARG A 111 16.70 -6.36 13.66
N ILE A 112 16.10 -5.26 14.10
CA ILE A 112 16.63 -4.42 15.18
C ILE A 112 16.58 -5.20 16.50
N ALA A 113 15.44 -5.81 16.84
CA ALA A 113 15.30 -6.63 18.04
C ALA A 113 16.34 -7.76 18.08
N ALA A 114 16.50 -8.50 16.99
CA ALA A 114 17.50 -9.56 16.86
C ALA A 114 18.95 -9.08 17.03
N SER A 115 19.25 -7.82 16.68
CA SER A 115 20.58 -7.23 16.87
C SER A 115 20.93 -6.93 18.33
N PHE A 116 19.91 -6.68 19.16
CA PHE A 116 20.06 -6.45 20.60
C PHE A 116 20.03 -7.74 21.42
N ASP A 117 19.38 -8.78 20.90
CA ASP A 117 19.28 -10.11 21.51
C ASP A 117 20.57 -10.95 21.39
N GLY A 118 21.72 -10.26 21.25
CA GLY A 118 23.04 -10.85 21.10
C GLY A 118 23.34 -11.87 22.19
N THR A 119 22.99 -13.13 21.93
CA THR A 119 23.54 -14.26 22.66
C THR A 119 24.99 -14.37 22.21
N PRO A 120 25.99 -14.14 23.08
CA PRO A 120 27.35 -14.47 22.71
C PRO A 120 27.39 -15.97 22.44
N SER A 121 27.84 -16.39 21.25
CA SER A 121 28.27 -17.78 21.07
C SER A 121 29.29 -18.08 22.17
N PRO A 122 29.12 -19.15 22.97
CA PRO A 122 30.09 -19.48 24.01
C PRO A 122 31.43 -19.77 23.35
N GLN A 123 32.33 -18.79 23.51
CA GLN A 123 33.74 -19.00 23.82
C GLN A 123 34.33 -20.26 23.19
N GLY A 124 34.81 -20.12 21.95
CA GLY A 124 35.88 -20.97 21.47
C GLY A 124 37.09 -20.76 22.37
N THR A 125 37.16 -21.51 23.46
CA THR A 125 38.42 -21.70 24.17
C THR A 125 39.38 -22.35 23.18
N PRO A 126 40.56 -21.76 22.91
CA PRO A 126 41.62 -22.52 22.29
C PRO A 126 42.00 -23.59 23.31
N SER A 127 41.65 -24.84 23.01
CA SER A 127 42.11 -25.99 23.78
C SER A 127 43.63 -25.95 23.87
N THR A 128 44.11 -25.91 25.10
CA THR A 128 45.49 -26.14 25.51
C THR A 128 46.03 -27.37 24.80
N SER A 129 46.89 -27.17 23.79
CA SER A 129 47.76 -28.21 23.27
C SER A 129 49.14 -27.98 23.86
N HIS A 130 49.49 -28.86 24.81
CA HIS A 130 50.85 -29.06 25.28
C HIS A 130 51.81 -29.18 24.08
N PHE A 131 52.80 -28.30 23.99
CA PHE A 131 54.05 -28.65 23.33
C PHE A 131 55.22 -28.01 24.08
N THR A 132 55.78 -28.81 24.99
CA THR A 132 57.09 -28.59 25.59
C THR A 132 58.13 -28.81 24.50
N SER A 133 58.95 -27.80 24.16
CA SER A 133 60.23 -28.05 23.49
C SER A 133 61.28 -27.02 23.88
N HIS A 134 62.12 -27.50 24.78
CA HIS A 134 63.50 -27.19 25.10
C HIS A 134 64.12 -25.83 24.73
N TYR A 135 64.56 -25.20 25.82
CA TYR A 135 65.61 -24.19 25.91
C TYR A 135 66.99 -24.74 25.51
N ARG A 136 67.76 -23.86 24.84
CA ARG A 136 69.23 -23.67 24.82
C ARG A 136 70.12 -24.58 23.94
N PRO A 137 71.36 -24.12 23.60
CA PRO A 137 71.95 -22.78 23.73
C PRO A 137 72.38 -22.13 22.40
#